data_AF-A0A382WVN2-F1
#
_entry.id   AF-A0A382WVN2-F1
#
_cell.length_a   1.000
_cell.length_b   1.000
_cell.length_c   1.000
_cell.angle_alpha   90.00
_cell.angle_beta   90.00
_cell.angle_gamma   90.00
#
_symmetry.space_group_name_H-M   'P 1'
#
loop_
_entity.id
_entity.type
_entity.pdbx_description
1 polymer ?
#
loop_
_entity_poly.entity_id
_entity_poly.type
_entity_poly.pdbx_seq_one_letter_code
_entity_poly.pdbx_strand_id
1 'polypeptide(L)'
;GEQIIPLDGYARLLPGEKPERMVCRFRTLGCSPCTGAVRSEAKSVEDIIVEMMTVRISERSTRIIDHDQEGSMEFKKREGYF
;
A
#
# COMPACT_ATOMS: atom_id res chain seq x y z
N GLY A 1 9.41 5.86 2.88
CA GLY A 1 7.98 6.24 2.83
C GLY A 1 7.29 5.58 3.99
N GLU A 2 6.34 6.24 4.64
CA GLU A 2 5.49 5.67 5.71
C GLU A 2 4.61 4.55 5.12
N GLN A 3 5.18 3.37 4.91
CA GLN A 3 4.42 2.19 4.52
C GLN A 3 3.95 1.47 5.76
N ILE A 4 2.64 1.31 5.87
CA ILE A 4 2.02 0.54 6.93
C ILE A 4 2.02 -0.91 6.48
N ILE A 5 2.81 -1.75 7.16
CA ILE A 5 2.88 -3.18 6.89
C ILE A 5 1.97 -3.89 7.89
N PRO A 6 0.93 -4.61 7.44
CA PRO A 6 0.09 -5.38 8.34
C PRO A 6 0.92 -6.46 9.04
N LEU A 7 0.80 -6.52 10.37
CA LEU A 7 1.32 -7.64 11.13
C LEU A 7 0.31 -8.79 11.03
N ASP A 8 0.62 -9.78 10.21
CA ASP A 8 -0.13 -11.04 10.10
C ASP A 8 0.67 -12.21 10.71
N GLY A 9 0.14 -13.43 10.59
CA GLY A 9 0.80 -14.64 11.12
C GLY A 9 2.16 -14.98 10.48
N TYR A 10 2.55 -14.34 9.38
CA TYR A 10 3.81 -14.56 8.69
C TYR A 10 4.84 -13.46 8.96
N ALA A 11 4.38 -12.27 9.34
CA ALA A 11 5.22 -11.12 9.61
C ALA A 11 6.07 -11.32 10.88
N ARG A 12 7.37 -11.08 10.77
CA ARG A 12 8.31 -11.08 11.91
C ARG A 12 8.77 -9.66 12.18
N LEU A 13 8.64 -9.24 13.43
CA LEU A 13 9.19 -7.98 13.92
C LEU A 13 10.72 -8.08 14.01
N LEU A 14 11.40 -7.02 13.59
CA LEU A 14 12.82 -6.85 13.85
C LEU A 14 13.06 -6.48 15.32
N PRO A 15 14.27 -6.69 15.85
CA PRO A 15 14.60 -6.32 17.23
C PRO A 15 14.30 -4.84 17.51
N GLY A 16 13.44 -4.57 18.48
CA GLY A 16 13.05 -3.22 18.89
C GLY A 16 11.80 -2.66 18.20
N GLU A 17 11.26 -3.34 17.18
CA GLU A 17 9.99 -2.94 16.57
C GLU A 17 8.81 -3.24 17.51
N LYS A 18 7.86 -2.31 17.55
CA LYS A 18 6.62 -2.46 18.32
C LYS A 18 5.43 -2.30 17.38
N PRO A 19 4.50 -3.25 17.35
CA PRO A 19 3.31 -3.12 16.53
C PRO A 19 2.38 -2.07 17.12
N GLU A 20 1.76 -1.29 16.25
CA GLU A 20 0.77 -0.28 16.61
C GLU A 20 -0.58 -0.60 15.98
N ARG A 21 -1.65 -0.32 16.73
CA ARG A 21 -3.01 -0.36 16.19
C ARG A 21 -3.31 0.96 15.51
N MET A 22 -3.75 0.89 14.27
CA MET A 22 -4.06 2.08 13.49
C MET A 22 -5.29 1.88 12.61
N VAL A 23 -6.00 2.96 12.33
CA VAL A 23 -7.07 2.98 11.34
C VAL A 23 -6.44 3.13 9.96
N CYS A 24 -6.66 2.14 9.11
CA CYS A 24 -6.05 2.07 7.80
C CYS A 24 -6.97 1.37 6.79
N ARG A 25 -6.67 1.57 5.50
CA ARG A 25 -7.39 0.98 4.36
C ARG A 25 -6.40 0.39 3.36
N PHE A 26 -6.81 -0.66 2.67
CA PHE A 26 -6.08 -1.22 1.55
C PHE A 26 -6.65 -0.65 0.25
N ARG A 27 -5.80 -0.01 -0.56
CA ARG A 27 -6.18 0.48 -1.90
C ARG A 27 -6.00 -0.57 -3.00
N THR A 28 -5.24 -1.61 -2.70
CA THR A 28 -5.05 -2.76 -3.58
C THR A 28 -4.89 -4.00 -2.71
N LEU A 29 -5.29 -5.16 -3.23
CA LEU A 29 -5.25 -6.43 -2.52
C LEU A 29 -4.40 -7.44 -3.30
N GLY A 30 -3.64 -8.24 -2.56
CA GLY A 30 -2.93 -9.41 -3.06
C GLY A 30 -2.45 -10.25 -1.88
N CYS A 31 -1.35 -10.99 -2.03
CA CYS A 31 -0.80 -11.74 -0.91
C CYS A 31 -0.45 -10.81 0.26
N SER A 32 -0.82 -11.22 1.47
CA SER A 32 -0.60 -10.48 2.72
C SER A 32 0.83 -9.96 2.93
N PRO A 33 1.92 -10.75 2.74
CA PRO A 33 3.29 -10.26 2.93
C PRO A 33 3.72 -9.20 1.90
N CYS A 34 2.94 -9.00 0.83
CA CYS A 34 3.27 -8.10 -0.27
C CYS A 34 2.30 -6.91 -0.38
N THR A 35 1.42 -6.71 0.61
CA THR A 35 0.35 -5.70 0.55
C THR A 35 0.42 -4.78 1.76
N GLY A 36 0.82 -3.53 1.53
CA GLY A 36 0.78 -2.48 2.53
C GLY A 36 -0.57 -1.76 2.58
N ALA A 37 -0.87 -1.17 3.73
CA ALA A 37 -2.03 -0.32 3.96
C ALA A 37 -1.67 1.17 3.86
N VAL A 38 -2.69 2.02 3.75
CA VAL A 38 -2.59 3.48 3.90
C VAL A 38 -3.40 3.93 5.10
N ARG A 39 -2.94 4.98 5.80
CA ARG A 39 -3.75 5.63 6.83
C ARG A 39 -4.97 6.24 6.14
N SER A 40 -6.15 5.96 6.67
CA SER A 40 -7.42 6.43 6.11
C SER A 40 -8.47 6.38 7.20
N GLU A 41 -9.20 7.48 7.40
CA GLU A 41 -10.33 7.55 8.33
C GLU A 41 -11.68 7.44 7.61
N ALA A 42 -11.66 7.18 6.30
CA ALA A 42 -12.85 7.10 5.47
C ALA A 42 -13.79 5.97 5.94
N LYS A 43 -15.07 6.30 6.14
CA LYS A 43 -16.10 5.35 6.62
C LYS A 43 -17.18 5.09 5.58
N SER A 44 -17.23 5.89 4.50
CA SER A 44 -18.16 5.71 3.39
C SER A 44 -17.45 5.78 2.03
N VAL A 45 -18.19 5.50 0.95
CA VAL A 45 -17.69 5.62 -0.41
C VAL A 45 -17.41 7.08 -0.77
N GLU A 46 -18.23 8.01 -0.28
CA GLU A 46 -18.06 9.45 -0.48
C GLU A 46 -16.76 9.94 0.16
N ASP A 47 -16.46 9.50 1.39
CA ASP A 47 -15.20 9.80 2.06
C ASP A 47 -13.99 9.30 1.25
N ILE A 48 -14.10 8.09 0.69
CA ILE A 48 -13.06 7.48 -0.15
C ILE A 48 -12.82 8.32 -1.41
N ILE A 49 -13.90 8.78 -2.06
CA ILE A 49 -13.82 9.60 -3.27
C ILE A 49 -13.09 10.90 -2.97
N VAL A 50 -13.46 11.60 -1.89
CA VAL A 50 -12.81 12.85 -1.47
C VAL A 50 -11.33 12.63 -1.15
N GLU A 51 -11.00 11.56 -0.42
CA GLU A 51 -9.61 11.18 -0.13
C GLU A 51 -8.83 10.96 -1.44
N MET A 52 -9.39 10.20 -2.38
CA MET A 52 -8.77 9.88 -3.67
C MET A 52 -8.48 11.10 -4.53
N MET A 53 -9.32 12.15 -4.49
CA MET A 53 -9.09 13.38 -5.27
C MET A 53 -7.77 14.09 -4.90
N THR A 54 -7.27 13.89 -3.69
CA THR A 54 -6.05 14.54 -3.20
C THR A 54 -4.79 13.70 -3.40
N VAL A 55 -4.96 12.40 -3.67
CA VAL A 55 -3.88 11.43 -3.79
C VAL A 55 -3.28 11.48 -5.20
N ARG A 56 -1.97 11.65 -5.29
CA ARG A 56 -1.21 11.66 -6.56
C ARG A 56 -0.38 10.40 -6.82
N ILE A 57 -0.44 9.44 -5.90
CA ILE A 57 0.30 8.18 -5.98
C ILE A 57 -0.63 7.08 -6.48
N SER A 58 -0.09 6.17 -7.30
CA SER A 58 -0.82 5.00 -7.79
C SER A 58 -1.42 4.19 -6.64
N GLU A 59 -2.58 3.60 -6.85
CA GLU A 59 -3.20 2.69 -5.88
C GLU A 59 -2.28 1.51 -5.55
N ARG A 60 -1.45 1.08 -6.50
CA ARG A 60 -0.47 0.00 -6.35
C ARG A 60 0.82 0.39 -5.61
N SER A 61 0.99 1.66 -5.24
CA SER A 61 2.20 2.14 -4.55
C SER A 61 2.48 1.47 -3.20
N THR A 62 1.50 0.78 -2.60
CA THR A 62 1.68 0.02 -1.36
C THR A 62 2.04 -1.45 -1.59
N ARG A 63 2.21 -1.88 -2.84
CA ARG A 63 2.73 -3.22 -3.17
C ARG A 63 4.22 -3.24 -2.91
N ILE A 64 4.63 -3.90 -1.83
CA ILE A 64 6.03 -3.98 -1.39
C ILE A 64 6.93 -4.53 -2.50
N ILE A 65 6.40 -5.45 -3.32
CA ILE A 65 7.12 -6.07 -4.43
C ILE A 65 7.23 -5.18 -5.68
N ASP A 66 6.41 -4.12 -5.81
CA ASP A 66 6.40 -3.28 -7.02
C ASP A 66 7.53 -2.22 -6.98
N HIS A 67 8.36 -2.21 -5.95
CA HIS A 67 9.52 -1.31 -5.77
C HIS A 67 10.78 -1.74 -6.52
N ASP A 68 10.82 -2.95 -7.07
CA ASP A 68 11.95 -3.41 -7.87
C ASP A 68 11.93 -2.73 -9.25
N GLN A 69 12.85 -1.77 -9.44
CA GLN A 69 12.80 -0.79 -10.54
C GLN A 69 12.93 -1.40 -11.95
N GLU A 70 13.55 -2.57 -12.09
CA GLU A 70 13.75 -3.20 -13.41
C GLU A 70 12.54 -4.02 -13.89
N GLY A 71 11.65 -4.43 -12.99
CA GLY A 71 10.52 -5.33 -13.29
C GLY A 71 9.13 -4.74 -13.08
N SER A 72 9.03 -3.57 -12.45
CA SER A 72 7.76 -2.99 -12.02
C SER A 72 6.80 -2.73 -13.17
N MET A 73 5.54 -3.17 -13.03
CA MET A 73 4.48 -2.90 -14.01
C MET A 73 4.31 -1.40 -14.30
N GLU A 74 4.60 -0.54 -13.33
CA GLU A 74 4.49 0.91 -13.51
C GLU A 74 5.61 1.48 -14.39
N PHE A 75 6.80 0.87 -14.38
CA PHE A 75 7.86 1.21 -15.33
C PHE A 75 7.47 0.78 -16.75
N LYS A 76 7.00 -0.47 -16.90
CA LYS A 76 6.54 -1.00 -18.19
C LYS A 76 5.36 -0.22 -18.79
N LYS A 77 4.43 0.27 -17.97
CA LYS A 77 3.36 1.19 -18.41
C LYS A 77 3.93 2.52 -18.93
N ARG A 78 4.92 3.10 -18.26
CA ARG A 78 5.58 4.34 -18.74
C ARG A 78 6.32 4.13 -20.06
N GLU A 79 6.86 2.94 -20.28
CA GLU A 79 7.50 2.56 -21.55
C GLU A 79 6.51 2.22 -22.67
N GLY A 80 5.19 2.29 -22.42
CA GLY A 80 4.16 2.02 -23.44
C GLY A 80 3.97 0.55 -23.75
N TYR A 81 4.35 -0.34 -22.83
CA TYR A 81 4.11 -1.78 -22.94
C TYR A 81 2.62 -2.16 -22.77
N PHE A 82 1.78 -1.17 -22.41
CA PHE A 82 0.33 -1.25 -22.23
C PHE A 82 -0.35 -0.01 -22.81
#